data_AF-A0A382BXZ2-F1
#
_entry.id   AF-A0A382BXZ2-F1
#
_cell.length_a   1.000
_cell.length_b   1.000
_cell.length_c   1.000
_cell.angle_alpha   90.00
_cell.angle_beta   90.00
_cell.angle_gamma   90.00
#
_symmetry.space_group_name_H-M   'P 1'
#
loop_
_entity.id
_entity.type
_entity.pdbx_description
1 polymer ?
#
loop_
_entity_poly.entity_id
_entity_poly.type
_entity_poly.pdbx_seq_one_letter_code
_entity_poly.pdbx_strand_id
1 'polypeptide(L)'
;MFSNSKLYLFLAIFYLGILGCASEELTSARLYIQQENWEKAEEFLVKALEVEPENPEIPYLLGKLIYAKGKEWGKMNEMFDLALNLNEEKVILEGGTVKEYVEQSRSQYWTNSYNSGVNEFSKFRKLLGDGRKTSLKKAISSFKEA
;
A
#
# COMPACT_ATOMS: atom_id res chain seq x y z
N MET A 1 4.96 -20.31 -46.78
CA MET A 1 6.23 -19.67 -46.39
C MET A 1 5.87 -18.40 -45.63
N PHE A 2 5.77 -18.49 -44.30
CA PHE A 2 5.49 -17.31 -43.46
C PHE A 2 6.74 -16.42 -43.49
N SER A 3 6.60 -15.18 -43.97
CA SER A 3 7.72 -14.23 -43.99
C SER A 3 8.13 -13.89 -42.57
N ASN A 4 9.42 -14.03 -42.24
CA ASN A 4 10.00 -13.62 -40.97
C ASN A 4 9.67 -12.14 -40.64
N SER A 5 9.43 -11.29 -41.64
CA SER A 5 9.01 -9.89 -41.45
C SER A 5 7.66 -9.74 -40.76
N LYS A 6 6.71 -10.67 -40.97
CA LYS A 6 5.42 -10.65 -40.25
C LYS A 6 5.59 -11.08 -38.80
N LEU A 7 6.49 -12.03 -38.53
CA LEU A 7 6.84 -12.45 -37.16
C LEU A 7 7.47 -11.30 -36.38
N TYR A 8 8.41 -10.56 -36.97
CA TYR A 8 9.00 -9.38 -36.34
C TYR A 8 7.99 -8.24 -36.12
N LEU A 9 7.00 -8.08 -37.01
CA LEU A 9 5.92 -7.11 -36.83
C LEU A 9 5.00 -7.50 -35.66
N PHE A 10 4.65 -8.78 -35.51
CA PHE A 10 3.88 -9.27 -34.36
C PHE A 10 4.66 -9.17 -33.05
N LEU A 11 5.96 -9.49 -33.06
CA LEU A 11 6.83 -9.31 -31.90
C LEU A 11 7.00 -7.83 -31.54
N ALA A 12 7.08 -6.92 -32.53
CA ALA A 12 7.14 -5.49 -32.30
C ALA A 12 5.83 -4.91 -31.74
N ILE A 13 4.67 -5.39 -32.22
CA ILE A 13 3.35 -4.99 -31.69
C ILE A 13 3.16 -5.52 -30.25
N PHE A 14 3.60 -6.74 -29.98
CA PHE A 14 3.62 -7.30 -28.62
C PHE A 14 4.56 -6.52 -27.70
N TYR A 15 5.74 -6.11 -28.19
CA TYR A 15 6.67 -5.24 -27.47
C TYR A 15 6.13 -3.81 -27.24
N LEU A 16 5.36 -3.27 -28.18
CA LEU A 16 4.76 -1.93 -28.11
C LEU A 16 3.60 -1.85 -27.10
N GLY A 17 2.90 -2.96 -26.84
CA GLY A 17 1.85 -3.02 -25.80
C GLY A 17 2.40 -3.04 -24.37
N ILE A 18 3.69 -3.32 -24.19
CA ILE A 18 4.36 -3.44 -22.88
C ILE A 18 4.95 -2.09 -22.41
N LEU A 19 5.01 -1.09 -23.29
CA LEU A 19 5.66 0.20 -22.99
C LEU A 19 4.64 1.31 -22.76
N GLY A 20 4.17 1.42 -21.51
CA GLY A 20 3.89 2.75 -20.93
C GLY A 20 2.48 3.09 -20.47
N CYS A 21 1.54 2.14 -20.44
CA CYS A 21 0.25 2.36 -19.80
C CYS A 21 0.07 1.39 -18.63
N ALA A 22 -0.56 1.87 -17.55
CA ALA A 22 -1.00 1.01 -16.46
C ALA A 22 -1.95 -0.08 -16.99
N SER A 23 -1.97 -1.25 -16.36
CA SER A 23 -2.93 -2.31 -16.69
C SER A 23 -4.37 -1.83 -16.55
N GLU A 24 -5.29 -2.59 -17.16
CA GLU A 24 -6.72 -2.39 -16.97
C GLU A 24 -7.10 -2.54 -15.49
N GLU A 25 -6.46 -3.48 -14.80
CA GLU A 25 -6.65 -3.76 -13.39
C GLU A 25 -6.22 -2.58 -12.52
N LEU A 26 -5.02 -2.04 -12.72
CA LEU A 26 -4.53 -0.88 -11.96
C LEU A 26 -5.36 0.37 -12.28
N THR A 27 -5.80 0.54 -13.52
CA THR A 27 -6.69 1.65 -13.90
C THR A 27 -8.05 1.53 -13.22
N SER A 28 -8.62 0.33 -13.18
CA SER A 28 -9.89 0.04 -12.49
C SER A 28 -9.76 0.25 -10.98
N ALA A 29 -8.66 -0.20 -10.38
CA ALA A 29 -8.35 0.06 -8.97
C ALA A 29 -8.34 1.55 -8.65
N ARG A 30 -7.65 2.37 -9.46
CA ARG A 30 -7.63 3.84 -9.29
C ARG A 30 -9.02 4.46 -9.38
N LEU A 31 -9.86 3.99 -10.31
CA LEU A 31 -11.25 4.44 -10.43
C LEU A 31 -12.05 4.11 -9.15
N TYR A 32 -11.92 2.89 -8.62
CA TYR A 32 -12.62 2.51 -7.39
C TYR A 32 -12.09 3.24 -6.15
N ILE A 33 -10.79 3.56 -6.10
CA ILE A 33 -10.20 4.44 -5.08
C ILE A 33 -10.86 5.82 -5.12
N GLN A 34 -11.02 6.42 -6.31
CA GLN A 34 -11.68 7.72 -6.47
C GLN A 34 -13.16 7.69 -6.06
N GLN A 35 -13.83 6.55 -6.24
CA GLN A 35 -15.21 6.33 -5.80
C GLN A 35 -15.33 5.93 -4.33
N GLU A 36 -14.20 5.85 -3.60
CA GLU A 36 -14.12 5.33 -2.23
C GLU A 36 -14.70 3.92 -2.07
N ASN A 37 -14.74 3.13 -3.15
CA ASN A 37 -15.15 1.73 -3.12
C ASN A 37 -13.94 0.86 -2.78
N TRP A 38 -13.60 0.79 -1.50
CA TRP A 38 -12.38 0.15 -1.00
C TRP A 38 -12.33 -1.36 -1.25
N GLU A 39 -13.48 -2.04 -1.18
CA GLU A 39 -13.56 -3.49 -1.43
C GLU A 39 -13.19 -3.80 -2.89
N LYS A 40 -13.76 -3.07 -3.85
CA LYS A 40 -13.38 -3.24 -5.25
C LYS A 40 -11.99 -2.71 -5.56
N ALA A 41 -11.55 -1.64 -4.89
CA ALA A 41 -10.18 -1.16 -5.02
C ALA A 41 -9.16 -2.24 -4.64
N GLU A 42 -9.39 -2.93 -3.52
CA GLU A 42 -8.56 -4.07 -3.11
C GLU A 42 -8.62 -5.21 -4.12
N GLU A 43 -9.81 -5.63 -4.55
CA GLU A 43 -9.99 -6.69 -5.55
C GLU A 43 -9.16 -6.41 -6.82
N PHE A 44 -9.23 -5.20 -7.34
CA PHE A 44 -8.52 -4.83 -8.56
C PHE A 44 -7.03 -4.57 -8.33
N LEU A 45 -6.61 -4.08 -7.16
CA LEU A 45 -5.18 -3.98 -6.84
C LEU A 45 -4.52 -5.36 -6.72
N VAL A 46 -5.23 -6.35 -6.16
CA VAL A 46 -4.74 -7.74 -6.10
C VAL A 46 -4.59 -8.31 -7.51
N LYS A 47 -5.60 -8.14 -8.38
CA LYS A 47 -5.49 -8.55 -9.79
C LYS A 47 -4.36 -7.81 -10.51
N ALA A 48 -4.20 -6.51 -10.25
CA ALA A 48 -3.11 -5.71 -10.81
C ALA A 48 -1.75 -6.28 -10.43
N LEU A 49 -1.58 -6.74 -9.18
CA LEU A 49 -0.34 -7.36 -8.72
C LEU A 49 -0.04 -8.68 -9.44
N GLU A 50 -1.06 -9.43 -9.86
CA GLU A 50 -0.90 -10.66 -10.64
C GLU A 50 -0.43 -10.37 -12.08
N VAL A 51 -0.94 -9.31 -12.71
CA VAL A 51 -0.61 -8.96 -14.10
C VAL A 51 0.64 -8.08 -14.25
N GLU A 52 0.94 -7.26 -13.23
CA GLU A 52 2.11 -6.38 -13.15
C GLU A 52 2.95 -6.68 -11.90
N PRO A 53 3.49 -7.91 -11.73
CA PRO A 53 4.19 -8.31 -10.51
C PRO A 53 5.47 -7.51 -10.25
N GLU A 54 6.03 -6.87 -11.28
CA GLU A 54 7.24 -6.04 -11.18
C GLU A 54 6.95 -4.55 -10.94
N ASN A 55 5.68 -4.14 -10.82
CA ASN A 55 5.32 -2.75 -10.59
C ASN A 55 5.20 -2.43 -9.09
N PRO A 56 6.18 -1.73 -8.46
CA PRO A 56 6.15 -1.46 -7.02
C PRO A 56 5.08 -0.46 -6.58
N GLU A 57 4.44 0.26 -7.51
CA GLU A 57 3.32 1.15 -7.19
C GLU A 57 2.14 0.36 -6.60
N ILE A 58 1.86 -0.83 -7.15
CA ILE A 58 0.71 -1.65 -6.77
C ILE A 58 0.80 -2.12 -5.31
N PRO A 59 1.88 -2.79 -4.87
CA PRO A 59 2.00 -3.15 -3.46
C PRO A 59 2.09 -1.91 -2.57
N TYR A 60 2.71 -0.81 -3.01
CA TYR A 60 2.62 0.45 -2.23
C TYR A 60 1.16 0.91 -2.01
N LEU A 61 0.33 0.89 -3.06
CA LEU A 61 -1.09 1.25 -2.97
C LEU A 61 -1.89 0.29 -2.09
N LEU A 62 -1.65 -1.03 -2.18
CA LEU A 62 -2.26 -2.02 -1.28
C LEU A 62 -1.91 -1.73 0.19
N GLY A 63 -0.63 -1.51 0.47
CA GLY A 63 -0.18 -1.18 1.82
C GLY A 63 -0.82 0.12 2.33
N LYS A 64 -0.72 1.20 1.55
CA LYS A 64 -1.12 2.55 1.97
C LYS A 64 -2.63 2.75 2.03
N LEU A 65 -3.37 2.30 1.02
CA LEU A 65 -4.79 2.66 0.86
C LEU A 65 -5.74 1.58 1.37
N ILE A 66 -5.32 0.32 1.36
CA ILE A 66 -6.16 -0.80 1.77
C ILE A 66 -5.79 -1.24 3.18
N TYR A 67 -4.60 -1.83 3.36
CA TYR A 67 -4.25 -2.48 4.63
C TYR A 67 -4.04 -1.49 5.78
N ALA A 68 -3.42 -0.33 5.53
CA ALA A 68 -3.31 0.69 6.56
C ALA A 68 -4.68 1.28 6.98
N LYS A 69 -5.63 1.38 6.05
CA LYS A 69 -7.01 1.82 6.35
C LYS A 69 -7.74 0.81 7.23
N GLY A 70 -7.54 -0.48 6.95
CA GLY A 70 -8.03 -1.60 7.78
C GLY A 70 -7.29 -1.78 9.12
N LYS A 71 -6.23 -1.00 9.38
CA LYS A 71 -5.29 -1.20 10.50
C LYS A 71 -4.62 -2.58 10.49
N GLU A 72 -4.50 -3.16 9.31
CA GLU A 72 -3.79 -4.42 9.07
C GLU A 72 -2.30 -4.15 8.92
N TRP A 73 -1.68 -3.65 10.00
CA TRP A 73 -0.29 -3.15 10.00
C TRP A 73 0.74 -4.19 9.52
N GLY A 74 0.49 -5.47 9.79
CA GLY A 74 1.32 -6.58 9.29
C GLY A 74 1.30 -6.65 7.77
N LYS A 75 0.11 -6.73 7.16
CA LYS A 75 -0.06 -6.76 5.69
C LYS A 75 0.42 -5.46 5.03
N MET A 76 0.19 -4.32 5.68
CA MET A 76 0.73 -3.03 5.21
C MET A 76 2.25 -3.10 5.09
N ASN A 77 2.95 -3.57 6.13
CA ASN A 77 4.40 -3.66 6.10
C ASN A 77 4.89 -4.70 5.09
N GLU A 78 4.21 -5.84 4.97
CA GLU A 78 4.52 -6.85 3.96
C GLU A 78 4.47 -6.26 2.54
N MET A 79 3.44 -5.48 2.23
CA MET A 79 3.33 -4.82 0.91
C MET A 79 4.35 -3.69 0.73
N PHE A 80 4.67 -2.93 1.78
CA PHE A 80 5.72 -1.92 1.70
C PHE A 80 7.10 -2.54 1.47
N ASP A 81 7.40 -3.65 2.15
CA ASP A 81 8.66 -4.38 1.95
C ASP A 81 8.72 -4.96 0.54
N LEU A 82 7.60 -5.48 0.02
CA LEU A 82 7.52 -5.91 -1.38
C LEU A 82 7.79 -4.74 -2.35
N ALA A 83 7.16 -3.58 -2.15
CA ALA A 83 7.37 -2.41 -3.00
C ALA A 83 8.85 -1.97 -3.01
N LEU A 84 9.48 -1.88 -1.83
CA LEU A 84 10.90 -1.53 -1.70
C LEU A 84 11.81 -2.53 -2.42
N ASN A 85 11.55 -3.83 -2.23
CA ASN A 85 12.35 -4.90 -2.85
C ASN A 85 12.25 -4.93 -4.38
N LEU A 86 11.09 -4.55 -4.92
CA LEU A 86 10.88 -4.49 -6.37
C LEU A 86 11.70 -3.36 -7.00
N ASN A 87 11.57 -2.12 -6.49
CA ASN A 87 12.41 -1.00 -6.90
C ASN A 87 12.21 0.21 -5.98
N GLU A 88 13.07 0.36 -4.97
CA GLU A 88 12.97 1.46 -3.98
C GLU A 88 13.15 2.87 -4.58
N GLU A 89 13.92 3.01 -5.67
CA GLU A 89 14.22 4.28 -6.33
C GLU A 89 13.25 4.61 -7.48
N LYS A 90 12.30 3.71 -7.79
CA LYS A 90 11.30 4.00 -8.83
C LYS A 90 10.42 5.15 -8.37
N VAL A 91 10.31 6.16 -9.22
CA VAL A 91 9.32 7.22 -9.07
C VAL A 91 7.93 6.67 -9.36
N ILE A 92 7.02 6.81 -8.40
CA ILE A 92 5.62 6.38 -8.49
C ILE A 92 4.68 7.57 -8.24
N LEU A 93 3.40 7.41 -8.58
CA LEU A 93 2.34 8.39 -8.28
C LEU A 93 2.67 9.82 -8.73
N GLU A 94 2.76 10.76 -7.77
CA GLU A 94 2.91 12.19 -7.99
C GLU A 94 4.38 12.64 -8.03
N GLY A 95 5.33 11.70 -8.18
CA GLY A 95 6.73 12.02 -8.43
C GLY A 95 7.72 11.66 -7.32
N GLY A 96 7.27 11.09 -6.21
CA GLY A 96 8.14 10.56 -5.15
C GLY A 96 8.65 9.15 -5.45
N THR A 97 9.80 8.78 -4.87
CA THR A 97 10.28 7.39 -4.95
C THR A 97 9.46 6.47 -4.05
N VAL A 98 9.47 5.17 -4.35
CA VAL A 98 8.87 4.15 -3.48
C VAL A 98 9.40 4.30 -2.05
N LYS A 99 10.71 4.48 -1.89
CA LYS A 99 11.35 4.67 -0.59
C LYS A 99 10.80 5.87 0.16
N GLU A 100 10.76 7.04 -0.47
CA GLU A 100 10.23 8.27 0.14
C GLU A 100 8.79 8.08 0.62
N TYR A 101 7.94 7.47 -0.22
CA TYR A 101 6.55 7.25 0.10
C TYR A 101 6.32 6.22 1.22
N VAL A 102 7.11 5.14 1.23
CA VAL A 102 7.05 4.12 2.29
C VAL A 102 7.54 4.70 3.61
N GLU A 103 8.67 5.42 3.63
CA GLU A 103 9.21 6.06 4.83
C GLU A 103 8.23 7.10 5.38
N GLN A 104 7.67 7.95 4.51
CA GLN A 104 6.65 8.93 4.89
C GLN A 104 5.42 8.24 5.49
N SER A 105 4.93 7.19 4.84
CA SER A 105 3.74 6.48 5.29
C SER A 105 3.97 5.79 6.64
N ARG A 106 5.07 5.07 6.79
CA ARG A 106 5.45 4.43 8.08
C ARG A 106 5.58 5.48 9.18
N SER A 107 6.25 6.60 8.91
CA SER A 107 6.40 7.70 9.88
C SER A 107 5.06 8.28 10.34
N GLN A 108 4.13 8.49 9.40
CA GLN A 108 2.77 8.95 9.71
C GLN A 108 2.02 7.94 10.60
N TYR A 109 2.01 6.66 10.24
CA TYR A 109 1.30 5.65 11.02
C TYR A 109 1.93 5.41 12.39
N TRP A 110 3.26 5.33 12.46
CA TRP A 110 4.00 5.23 13.72
C TRP A 110 3.65 6.39 14.65
N THR A 111 3.70 7.63 14.15
CA THR A 111 3.39 8.83 14.93
C THR A 111 1.95 8.79 15.46
N ASN A 112 1.00 8.39 14.62
CA ASN A 112 -0.41 8.29 15.02
C ASN A 112 -0.64 7.22 16.10
N SER A 113 -0.06 6.02 15.92
CA SER A 113 -0.13 4.92 16.90
C SER A 113 0.55 5.30 18.21
N TYR A 114 1.75 5.88 18.15
CA TYR A 114 2.50 6.31 19.33
C TYR A 114 1.76 7.40 20.11
N ASN A 115 1.26 8.44 19.44
CA ASN A 115 0.51 9.52 20.08
C ASN A 115 -0.80 9.02 20.71
N SER A 116 -1.49 8.08 20.06
CA SER A 116 -2.65 7.38 20.63
C SER A 116 -2.27 6.65 21.92
N GLY A 117 -1.15 5.93 21.92
CA GLY A 117 -0.62 5.25 23.11
C GLY A 117 -0.30 6.21 24.24
N VAL A 118 0.38 7.31 23.96
CA VAL A 118 0.69 8.37 24.94
C VAL A 118 -0.59 8.97 25.54
N ASN A 119 -1.60 9.25 24.72
CA ASN A 119 -2.87 9.79 25.19
C ASN A 119 -3.61 8.82 26.14
N GLU A 120 -3.69 7.54 25.77
CA GLU A 120 -4.31 6.53 26.62
C GLU A 120 -3.51 6.27 27.90
N PHE A 121 -2.18 6.33 27.84
CA PHE A 121 -1.33 6.23 29.03
C PHE A 121 -1.55 7.43 29.98
N SER A 122 -1.72 8.63 29.43
CA SER A 122 -2.08 9.83 30.20
C SER A 122 -3.42 9.66 30.92
N LYS A 123 -4.44 9.08 30.26
CA LYS A 123 -5.73 8.74 30.90
C LYS A 123 -5.56 7.68 31.99
N PHE A 124 -4.79 6.63 31.74
CA PHE A 124 -4.47 5.60 32.73
C PHE A 124 -3.91 6.19 34.03
N ARG A 125 -3.06 7.22 33.94
CA ARG A 125 -2.48 7.89 35.11
C ARG A 125 -3.51 8.67 35.94
N LYS A 126 -4.64 9.07 35.35
CA LYS A 126 -5.67 9.91 35.97
C LYS A 126 -6.89 9.13 36.46
N LEU A 127 -7.27 8.08 35.74
CA LEU A 127 -8.46 7.28 36.03
C LEU A 127 -8.24 6.32 37.20
N LEU A 128 -9.36 5.89 37.81
CA LEU A 128 -9.42 4.82 38.80
C LEU A 128 -10.33 3.69 38.29
N GLY A 129 -10.32 2.54 38.98
CA GLY A 129 -11.20 1.41 38.65
C GLY A 129 -11.02 0.86 37.23
N ASP A 130 -12.11 0.46 36.59
CA ASP A 130 -12.09 -0.21 35.28
C ASP A 130 -11.69 0.71 34.12
N GLY A 131 -11.96 2.02 34.24
CA GLY A 131 -11.49 3.02 33.29
C GLY A 131 -9.96 3.03 33.21
N ARG A 132 -9.28 2.90 34.35
CA ARG A 132 -7.80 2.81 34.42
C ARG A 132 -7.28 1.59 33.67
N LYS A 133 -7.84 0.41 33.96
CA LYS A 133 -7.43 -0.85 33.31
C LYS A 133 -7.67 -0.81 31.80
N THR A 134 -8.79 -0.22 31.38
CA THR A 134 -9.16 -0.08 29.96
C THR A 134 -8.16 0.81 29.22
N SER A 135 -7.86 2.00 29.75
CA SER A 135 -6.87 2.89 29.13
C SER A 135 -5.47 2.30 29.11
N LEU A 136 -5.06 1.52 30.11
CA LEU A 136 -3.78 0.82 30.07
C LEU A 136 -3.71 -0.20 28.93
N LYS A 137 -4.77 -1.00 28.75
CA LYS A 137 -4.84 -1.98 27.64
C LYS A 137 -4.76 -1.28 26.28
N LYS A 138 -5.50 -0.18 26.10
CA LYS A 138 -5.47 0.59 24.86
C LYS A 138 -4.09 1.20 24.61
N ALA A 139 -3.44 1.76 25.63
CA ALA A 139 -2.09 2.29 25.49
C ALA A 139 -1.10 1.21 25.02
N ILE A 140 -1.13 0.03 25.64
CA ILE A 140 -0.28 -1.11 25.25
C ILE A 140 -0.56 -1.55 23.81
N SER A 141 -1.83 -1.61 23.38
CA SER A 141 -2.19 -1.94 21.99
C SER A 141 -1.58 -0.93 21.02
N SER A 142 -1.82 0.36 21.25
CA SER A 142 -1.31 1.42 20.37
C SER A 142 0.21 1.44 20.28
N PHE A 143 0.94 1.15 21.37
CA PHE A 143 2.39 1.07 21.35
C PHE A 143 2.94 -0.18 20.64
N LYS A 144 2.17 -1.27 20.56
CA LYS A 144 2.55 -2.45 19.77
C LYS A 144 2.31 -2.25 18.27
N GLU A 145 1.40 -1.35 17.94
CA GLU A 145 1.01 -0.98 16.57
C GLU A 145 1.83 0.20 16.02
N ALA A 146 2.71 0.80 16.84
CA ALA A 146 3.68 1.81 16.43
C ALA A 146 5.00 1.11 16.10
#